data_AF-A0AAU5HLW3-F1
#
_entry.id   AF-A0AAU5HLW3-F1
#
_cell.length_a   1.000
_cell.length_b   1.000
_cell.length_c   1.000
_cell.angle_alpha   90.00
_cell.angle_beta   90.00
_cell.angle_gamma   90.00
#
_symmetry.space_group_name_H-M   'P 1'
#
loop_
_entity.id
_entity.type
_entity.pdbx_description
1 polymer ?
#
loop_
_entity_poly.entity_id
_entity_poly.type
_entity_poly.pdbx_seq_one_letter_code
_entity_poly.pdbx_strand_id
1 'polypeptide(L)' 'MARLTERGYQVLGVFATGLANDDIAKRLYLSTYTAKAHGKRLMAEVGARDRTQLVVGAYQTGFTRS' A
#
# COMPACT_ATOMS: atom_id res chain seq x y z
N MET A 1 10.81 -12.27 4.21
CA MET A 1 9.52 -11.64 3.86
C MET A 1 8.79 -11.32 5.15
N ALA A 2 8.66 -10.03 5.50
CA ALA A 2 7.88 -9.64 6.66
C ALA A 2 6.41 -10.00 6.38
N ARG A 3 5.83 -10.89 7.20
CA ARG A 3 4.42 -11.25 7.06
C ARG A 3 3.62 -10.04 7.54
N LEU A 4 2.92 -9.37 6.61
CA LEU A 4 2.03 -8.26 6.95
C LEU A 4 0.94 -8.77 7.90
N THR A 5 0.51 -7.90 8.81
CA THR A 5 -0.70 -8.15 9.59
C THR A 5 -1.91 -8.03 8.66
N GLU A 6 -3.06 -8.56 9.08
CA GLU A 6 -4.32 -8.44 8.32
C GLU A 6 -4.65 -6.98 7.96
N ARG A 7 -4.46 -6.06 8.92
CA ARG A 7 -4.57 -4.62 8.68
C ARG A 7 -3.53 -4.11 7.68
N GLY A 8 -2.31 -4.64 7.73
CA GLY A 8 -1.25 -4.35 6.78
C GLY A 8 -1.63 -4.72 5.34
N TYR A 9 -2.27 -5.87 5.14
CA TYR A 9 -2.78 -6.29 3.83
C TYR A 9 -3.92 -5.41 3.32
N GLN A 10 -4.88 -5.03 4.18
CA GLN A 10 -5.95 -4.11 3.80
C GLN A 10 -5.39 -2.75 3.34
N VAL A 11 -4.43 -2.20 4.10
CA VAL A 11 -3.80 -0.92 3.75
C VAL A 11 -2.98 -1.08 2.47
N LEU A 12 -2.20 -2.15 2.32
CA LEU A 12 -1.47 -2.46 1.09
C LEU A 12 -2.40 -2.51 -0.13
N GLY A 13 -3.56 -3.16 -0.01
CA GLY A 13 -4.57 -3.22 -1.07
C GLY A 13 -5.02 -1.83 -1.53
N VAL A 14 -5.27 -0.92 -0.58
CA VAL A 14 -5.61 0.48 -0.90
C VAL A 14 -4.45 1.18 -1.63
N PHE A 15 -3.19 1.01 -1.20
CA PHE A 15 -2.04 1.61 -1.88
C PHE A 15 -1.82 1.05 -3.29
N ALA A 16 -2.05 -0.26 -3.46
CA ALA A 16 -1.92 -0.99 -4.72
C ALA A 16 -2.96 -0.58 -5.78
N THR A 17 -4.03 0.14 -5.40
CA THR A 17 -4.97 0.73 -6.38
C THR A 17 -4.41 1.89 -7.19
N GLY A 18 -3.28 2.48 -6.77
CA GLY A 18 -2.67 3.62 -7.47
C GLY A 18 -3.22 5.00 -7.08
N LEU A 19 -4.16 5.11 -6.14
CA LEU A 19 -4.76 6.39 -5.66
C LEU A 19 -3.75 7.40 -5.08
N ALA A 20 -3.90 8.71 -5.28
CA ALA A 20 -3.01 9.69 -4.67
C ALA A 20 -2.97 9.58 -3.12
N ASN A 21 -1.86 9.99 -2.48
CA ASN A 21 -1.73 9.90 -1.02
C ASN A 21 -2.85 10.66 -0.28
N ASP A 22 -3.35 11.74 -0.86
CA ASP A 22 -4.49 12.51 -0.31
C ASP A 22 -5.79 11.70 -0.35
N ASP A 23 -6.02 10.93 -1.40
CA ASP A 23 -7.21 10.09 -1.53
C ASP A 23 -7.12 8.88 -0.60
N ILE A 24 -5.92 8.29 -0.47
CA ILE A 24 -5.65 7.24 0.51
C ILE A 24 -5.85 7.76 1.94
N ALA A 25 -5.35 8.97 2.23
CA ALA A 25 -5.51 9.61 3.53
C ALA A 25 -6.99 9.79 3.90
N LYS A 26 -7.80 10.30 2.98
CA LYS A 26 -9.26 10.40 3.16
C LYS A 26 -9.90 9.03 3.43
N ARG A 27 -9.55 8.03 2.63
CA ARG A 27 -10.15 6.68 2.71
C ARG A 27 -9.78 5.93 3.98
N LEU A 28 -8.62 6.23 4.55
CA LEU A 28 -8.12 5.63 5.79
C LEU A 28 -8.34 6.52 7.02
N TYR A 29 -8.97 7.70 6.87
CA TYR A 29 -9.13 8.70 7.92
C TYR A 29 -7.79 9.11 8.57
N LEU A 30 -6.77 9.31 7.74
CA LEU A 30 -5.41 9.70 8.13
C LEU A 30 -5.05 11.08 7.58
N SER A 31 -3.96 11.66 8.09
CA SER A 31 -3.31 12.78 7.40
C SER A 31 -2.55 12.31 6.16
N THR A 32 -2.38 13.17 5.16
CA THR A 32 -1.54 12.91 3.98
C THR A 32 -0.10 12.53 4.37
N TYR A 33 0.45 13.19 5.40
CA TYR A 33 1.78 12.89 5.91
C TYR A 33 1.87 11.45 6.43
N THR A 34 0.88 11.03 7.22
CA THR A 34 0.78 9.67 7.76
C THR A 34 0.61 8.64 6.64
N ALA A 35 -0.24 8.92 5.64
CA ALA A 35 -0.38 8.06 4.47
C ALA A 35 0.95 7.89 3.71
N LYS A 36 1.70 8.98 3.48
CA LYS A 36 3.01 8.92 2.81
C LYS A 36 4.02 8.07 3.59
N ALA A 37 4.03 8.19 4.93
CA ALA A 37 4.89 7.38 5.78
C ALA A 37 4.52 5.88 5.73
N HIS A 38 3.23 5.55 5.79
CA HIS A 38 2.75 4.18 5.64
C HIS A 38 3.09 3.59 4.28
N GLY A 39 2.90 4.33 3.19
CA GLY A 39 3.24 3.87 1.85
C GLY A 39 4.72 3.51 1.71
N LYS A 40 5.63 4.34 2.26
CA LYS A 40 7.07 4.04 2.28
C LYS A 40 7.38 2.76 3.05
N ARG A 41 6.76 2.58 4.22
CA ARG A 41 6.97 1.39 5.06
C ARG A 41 6.45 0.12 4.36
N LEU A 42 5.26 0.17 3.77
CA LEU A 42 4.67 -0.97 3.04
C LEU A 42 5.54 -1.37 1.85
N MET A 43 6.01 -0.39 1.06
CA MET A 43 6.94 -0.65 -0.04
C MET A 43 8.22 -1.34 0.45
N ALA A 44 8.79 -0.90 1.57
CA ALA A 44 9.95 -1.56 2.17
C ALA A 44 9.66 -2.99 2.65
N GLU A 45 8.50 -3.23 3.27
CA GLU A 45 8.09 -4.55 3.78
C GLU A 45 7.88 -5.57 2.66
N VAL A 46 7.39 -5.14 1.49
CA VAL A 46 7.17 -6.00 0.31
C VAL A 46 8.32 -5.97 -0.70
N GLY A 47 9.35 -5.15 -0.48
CA GLY A 47 10.50 -5.01 -1.37
C GLY A 47 10.24 -4.22 -2.66
N ALA A 48 9.15 -3.44 -2.71
CA ALA A 48 8.88 -2.52 -3.82
C ALA A 48 9.76 -1.28 -3.70
N ARG A 49 10.45 -0.88 -4.78
CA ARG A 49 11.32 0.31 -4.79
C ARG A 49 10.56 1.60 -5.05
N ASP A 50 9.42 1.47 -5.73
CA ASP A 50 8.56 2.58 -6.06
C ASP A 50 7.10 2.11 -6.09
N ARG A 51 6.22 3.09 -6.24
CA ARG A 51 4.78 2.86 -6.29
C ARG A 51 4.36 1.98 -7.46
N THR A 52 5.00 2.12 -8.61
CA THR A 52 4.67 1.32 -9.79
C THR A 52 4.95 -0.14 -9.52
N GLN A 53 6.09 -0.47 -8.89
CA GLN A 53 6.42 -1.82 -8.48
C GLN A 53 5.44 -2.38 -7.44
N LEU A 54 4.94 -1.54 -6.52
CA LEU A 54 3.92 -1.94 -5.56
C LEU A 54 2.62 -2.37 -6.26
N VAL A 55 2.16 -1.56 -7.22
CA VAL A 55 0.93 -1.80 -7.99
C VAL A 55 1.10 -3.05 -8.87
N VAL A 56 2.20 -3.14 -9.63
CA VAL A 56 2.50 -4.28 -10.51
C VAL A 56 2.64 -5.56 -9.70
N GLY A 57 3.38 -5.53 -8.59
CA GLY A 57 3.55 -6.68 -7.70
C GLY A 57 2.22 -7.17 -7.15
N ALA A 58 1.32 -6.26 -6.75
CA ALA A 58 -0.01 -6.62 -6.27
C ALA A 58 -0.90 -7.24 -7.35
N TYR A 59 -0.81 -6.78 -8.60
CA TYR A 59 -1.49 -7.42 -9.73
C TYR A 59 -0.92 -8.81 -10.05
N GLN A 60 0.41 -8.97 -10.05
CA GLN A 60 1.08 -10.23 -10.38
C GLN A 60 0.85 -11.33 -9.35
N THR A 61 0.71 -10.96 -8.08
CA THR A 61 0.55 -11.90 -6.96
C THR A 61 -0.90 -12.14 -6.56
N GLY A 62 -1.86 -11.45 -7.20
CA GLY A 62 -3.28 -11.54 -6.88
C GLY A 62 -3.71 -10.81 -5.60
N PHE A 63 -2.83 -10.01 -4.97
CA PHE A 63 -3.15 -9.23 -3.75
C PHE A 63 -4.31 -8.24 -3.92
N THR A 64 -4.73 -7.92 -5.14
CA THR A 64 -5.84 -7.01 -5.43
C THR A 64 -7.22 -7.68 -5.55
N ARG A 65 -7.34 -8.98 -5.27
CA ARG A 65 -8.63 -9.68 -5.15
C ARG A 65 -8.77 -10.42 -3.81
N SER A 66 -9.43 -9.76 -2.85
CA SER A 66 -10.21 -10.38 -1.78
C SER A 66 -11.20 -9.36 -1.25
#